data_AF-A0A0Q3TA39-F1
#
_entry.id   AF-A0A0Q3TA39-F1
#
_cell.length_a   1.000
_cell.length_b   1.000
_cell.length_c   1.000
_cell.angle_alpha   90.00
_cell.angle_beta   90.00
_cell.angle_gamma   90.00
#
_symmetry.space_group_name_H-M   'P 1'
#
loop_
_entity.id
_entity.type
_entity.pdbx_description
1 polymer ?
#
loop_
_entity_poly.entity_id
_entity_poly.type
_entity_poly.pdbx_seq_one_letter_code
_entity_poly.pdbx_strand_id
1 'polypeptide(L)'
;LIAIIPTNADKICLGHHAVSNGTKVNTLTEREVEVVNATETVERTNIPRICSKGKRTVDLGQCGLLGTITGPPQCDQFLEFSADLIIERREGSDVCYPGKFVNEEALRQILRESGGIDKEAMGFTYNGIRTNGVTSACRRSGSSFYAEMKWLLSNTDNAAFPQMTKSYKNTRKSPAIIVWGIHHSVSTAEQTKLYGSGNKLVTVGSSNYQQSFVPSPGARPQVNGISGRIDFHWLMLNPNDTVTFSFNGAFIAPDRASFLRGKSMGIQSGVQVDANCEGDCYHSGGTIISNLPFQNIDSRAVGKCPRYVKQRSLLLATGMKNVPEIPKGRGLFGAIAGFIENGWEGLIDGWYGFRHQNAQGEGTAADYKSTQSAIDQITGKLNRLIAKTNQQFELIDNEFNEVEKQIGNVINWTRDSITEVWSYNAELLVAMENQHTIDLADSEMDKLYERVKRQLRENAEEDGTGCFEIFHKCDDDCMASIRNNTYDHRKYREEAMQSRIQIDPVKLSSGYKDVILWFSFGASCFILLAIVMGLVFI
;
A
#
# COMPACT_ATOMS: atom_id res chain seq x y z
N LEU A 1 -60.44 11.50 41.39
CA LEU A 1 -59.16 11.72 40.68
C LEU A 1 -58.19 12.38 41.67
N ILE A 2 -57.20 11.64 42.14
CA ILE A 2 -56.03 12.26 42.80
C ILE A 2 -55.04 12.49 41.67
N ALA A 3 -54.74 13.76 41.37
CA ALA A 3 -53.67 14.11 40.44
C ALA A 3 -52.35 13.74 41.10
N ILE A 4 -51.70 12.70 40.58
CA ILE A 4 -50.27 12.47 40.82
C ILE A 4 -49.56 13.50 39.95
N ILE A 5 -49.11 14.60 40.55
CA ILE A 5 -48.12 15.46 39.92
C ILE A 5 -46.80 14.67 40.01
N PRO A 6 -46.18 14.25 38.90
CA PRO A 6 -44.84 13.68 38.99
C PRO A 6 -43.93 14.83 39.44
N THR A 7 -43.37 14.74 40.64
CA THR A 7 -42.23 15.56 40.99
C THR A 7 -41.09 15.05 40.12
N ASN A 8 -40.81 15.70 38.98
CA ASN A 8 -39.61 15.41 38.19
C ASN A 8 -38.42 15.64 39.12
N ALA A 9 -37.77 14.55 39.55
CA ALA A 9 -36.50 14.63 40.24
C ALA A 9 -35.48 15.30 39.30
N ASP A 10 -34.60 16.12 39.87
CA ASP A 10 -33.48 16.67 39.11
C ASP A 10 -32.64 15.47 38.62
N LYS A 11 -32.27 15.45 37.35
CA LYS A 11 -31.53 14.32 36.77
C LYS A 11 -30.36 14.78 35.92
N ILE A 12 -29.34 13.93 35.89
CA ILE A 12 -28.20 14.07 35.00
C ILE A 12 -27.98 12.78 34.22
N CYS A 13 -28.09 12.87 32.90
CA CYS A 13 -27.86 11.81 31.95
C CYS A 13 -26.48 11.97 31.33
N LEU A 14 -25.83 10.86 31.03
CA LEU A 14 -24.60 10.83 30.26
C LEU A 14 -24.87 10.15 28.93
N GLY A 15 -24.17 10.60 27.90
CA GLY A 15 -24.40 10.09 26.56
C GLY A 15 -23.23 10.37 25.64
N HIS A 16 -23.38 9.87 24.42
CA HIS A 16 -22.37 9.98 23.38
C HIS A 16 -22.96 10.62 22.12
N HIS A 17 -22.09 11.16 21.28
CA HIS A 17 -22.47 11.74 20.00
C HIS A 17 -22.98 10.66 19.03
N ALA A 18 -23.90 11.05 18.15
CA ALA A 18 -24.37 10.25 17.03
C ALA A 18 -24.55 11.12 15.79
N VAL A 19 -24.56 10.49 14.62
CA VAL A 19 -24.80 11.16 13.33
C VAL A 19 -25.94 10.50 12.59
N SER A 20 -26.66 11.29 11.79
CA SER A 20 -27.78 10.82 10.98
C SER A 20 -27.35 9.80 9.90
N ASN A 21 -26.14 9.93 9.36
CA ASN A 21 -25.55 9.00 8.41
C ASN A 21 -24.13 8.63 8.84
N GLY A 22 -23.96 7.44 9.42
CA GLY A 22 -22.64 6.90 9.72
C GLY A 22 -22.02 6.19 8.52
N THR A 23 -20.80 5.69 8.72
CA THR A 23 -20.07 4.89 7.74
C THR A 23 -20.02 3.43 8.19
N LYS A 24 -20.28 2.49 7.29
CA LYS A 24 -20.21 1.06 7.59
C LYS A 24 -18.77 0.55 7.55
N VAL A 25 -18.36 -0.18 8.58
CA VAL A 25 -17.05 -0.84 8.69
C VAL A 25 -17.21 -2.32 9.07
N ASN A 26 -16.16 -3.11 8.85
CA ASN A 26 -16.13 -4.51 9.29
C ASN A 26 -15.26 -4.63 10.54
N THR A 27 -15.70 -5.44 11.51
CA THR A 27 -14.93 -5.79 12.71
C THR A 27 -14.58 -7.29 12.68
N LEU A 28 -13.93 -7.79 13.74
CA LEU A 28 -13.64 -9.21 13.89
C LEU A 28 -14.90 -10.07 14.06
N THR A 29 -15.93 -9.52 14.69
CA THR A 29 -17.12 -10.26 15.12
C THR A 29 -18.37 -9.91 14.31
N GLU A 30 -18.42 -8.73 13.70
CA GLU A 30 -19.59 -8.20 13.01
C GLU A 30 -19.18 -7.51 11.69
N ARG A 31 -20.02 -7.65 10.66
CA ARG A 31 -19.84 -6.96 9.37
C ARG A 31 -20.84 -5.82 9.26
N GLU A 32 -20.45 -4.76 8.55
CA GLU A 32 -21.30 -3.59 8.31
C GLU A 32 -21.74 -2.85 9.58
N VAL A 33 -20.88 -2.80 10.60
CA VAL A 33 -21.12 -1.98 11.80
C VAL A 33 -21.05 -0.51 11.41
N GLU A 34 -22.10 0.24 11.73
CA GLU A 34 -22.13 1.67 11.46
C GLU A 34 -21.33 2.42 12.53
N VAL A 35 -20.38 3.25 12.11
CA VAL A 35 -19.56 4.12 12.97
C VAL A 35 -19.74 5.57 12.57
N VAL A 36 -19.50 6.48 13.51
CA VAL A 36 -19.67 7.93 13.30
C VAL A 36 -18.77 8.45 12.18
N ASN A 37 -17.53 7.95 12.10
CA ASN A 37 -16.57 8.35 11.08
C ASN A 37 -15.61 7.20 10.73
N ALA A 38 -15.12 7.19 9.50
CA ALA A 38 -14.13 6.23 9.03
C ALA A 38 -13.23 6.87 7.96
N THR A 39 -12.03 6.30 7.78
CA THR A 39 -11.11 6.68 6.71
C THR A 39 -10.76 5.49 5.84
N GLU A 40 -10.47 5.75 4.57
CA GLU A 40 -9.96 4.74 3.65
C GLU A 40 -8.51 4.39 4.00
N THR A 41 -8.13 3.12 3.78
CA THR A 41 -6.75 2.64 3.93
C THR A 41 -6.17 2.07 2.63
N VAL A 42 -7.00 1.92 1.60
CA VAL A 42 -6.59 1.47 0.26
C VAL A 42 -6.68 2.61 -0.75
N GLU A 43 -5.53 3.02 -1.29
CA GLU A 43 -5.46 3.99 -2.37
C GLU A 43 -6.01 3.42 -3.68
N ARG A 44 -6.81 4.24 -4.36
CA ARG A 44 -7.37 3.94 -5.69
C ARG A 44 -7.15 5.07 -6.70
N THR A 45 -6.68 6.22 -6.22
CA THR A 45 -6.45 7.41 -7.03
C THR A 45 -5.08 7.34 -7.68
N ASN A 46 -5.04 7.55 -8.99
CA ASN A 46 -3.81 7.56 -9.77
C ASN A 46 -3.61 8.92 -10.43
N ILE A 47 -2.38 9.41 -10.46
CA ILE A 47 -2.00 10.56 -11.29
C ILE A 47 -1.56 10.03 -12.65
N PRO A 48 -2.25 10.36 -13.77
CA PRO A 48 -1.96 9.83 -15.12
C PRO A 48 -0.74 10.51 -15.78
N ARG A 49 0.32 10.71 -14.99
CA ARG A 49 1.59 11.34 -15.35
C ARG A 49 2.73 10.69 -14.56
N ILE A 50 3.94 10.79 -15.07
CA ILE A 50 5.15 10.46 -14.29
C ILE A 50 5.62 11.70 -13.54
N CYS A 51 5.45 11.70 -12.22
CA CYS A 51 5.86 12.80 -11.34
C CYS A 51 7.36 12.76 -11.09
N SER A 52 8.06 13.75 -11.62
CA SER A 52 9.53 13.78 -11.72
C SER A 52 10.18 14.96 -11.01
N LYS A 53 9.39 15.80 -10.33
CA LYS A 53 9.91 16.97 -9.62
C LYS A 53 11.04 16.57 -8.67
N GLY A 54 12.16 17.30 -8.75
CA GLY A 54 13.33 17.07 -7.90
C GLY A 54 14.23 15.90 -8.32
N LYS A 55 13.93 15.20 -9.43
CA LYS A 55 14.72 14.08 -9.95
C LYS A 55 15.30 14.42 -11.31
N ARG A 56 16.55 14.02 -11.59
CA ARG A 56 17.09 14.07 -12.96
C ARG A 56 16.45 12.95 -13.77
N THR A 57 15.50 13.29 -14.63
CA THR A 57 14.74 12.30 -15.40
C THR A 57 15.24 12.20 -16.83
N VAL A 58 15.48 10.96 -17.30
CA VAL A 58 15.78 10.65 -18.68
C VAL A 58 14.64 9.81 -19.25
N ASP A 59 13.90 10.40 -20.18
CA ASP A 59 12.92 9.70 -21.01
C ASP A 59 13.59 9.22 -22.29
N LEU A 60 13.71 7.91 -22.46
CA LEU A 60 14.44 7.32 -23.57
C LEU A 60 13.69 7.44 -24.91
N GLY A 61 12.36 7.62 -24.89
CA GLY A 61 11.56 7.70 -26.11
C GLY A 61 11.79 6.48 -27.03
N GLN A 62 12.25 6.74 -28.25
CA GLN A 62 12.53 5.68 -29.24
C GLN A 62 13.84 4.91 -28.98
N CYS A 63 14.70 5.39 -28.08
CA CYS A 63 15.90 4.66 -27.70
C CYS A 63 15.54 3.50 -26.75
N GLY A 64 15.96 2.28 -27.09
CA GLY A 64 15.93 1.17 -26.14
C GLY A 64 17.07 1.30 -25.12
N LEU A 65 16.82 0.85 -23.88
CA LEU A 65 17.78 0.96 -22.79
C LEU A 65 19.12 0.27 -23.10
N LEU A 66 19.11 -0.90 -23.73
CA LEU A 66 20.35 -1.60 -24.13
C LEU A 66 21.03 -0.92 -25.32
N GLY A 67 20.25 -0.22 -26.14
CA GLY A 67 20.76 0.63 -27.22
C GLY A 67 21.70 1.72 -26.72
N THR A 68 21.57 2.20 -25.48
CA THR A 68 22.54 3.15 -24.89
C THR A 68 23.96 2.58 -24.81
N ILE A 69 24.11 1.25 -24.81
CA ILE A 69 25.40 0.58 -24.73
C ILE A 69 26.06 0.41 -26.11
N THR A 70 25.28 0.13 -27.16
CA THR A 70 25.79 -0.08 -28.52
C THR A 70 25.72 1.15 -29.41
N GLY A 71 24.74 2.03 -29.20
CA GLY A 71 24.55 3.29 -29.91
C GLY A 71 23.93 3.17 -31.30
N PRO A 72 22.71 2.62 -31.46
CA PRO A 72 21.96 2.82 -32.68
C PRO A 72 21.57 4.31 -32.83
N PRO A 73 21.21 4.79 -34.04
CA PRO A 73 20.99 6.22 -34.30
C PRO A 73 20.02 6.92 -33.33
N GLN A 74 18.95 6.23 -32.92
CA GLN A 74 17.96 6.77 -31.98
C GLN A 74 18.50 7.00 -30.56
N CYS A 75 19.68 6.46 -30.24
CA CYS A 75 20.29 6.54 -28.91
C CYS A 75 21.52 7.45 -28.84
N ASP A 76 21.88 8.15 -29.92
CA ASP A 76 23.12 8.96 -29.98
C ASP A 76 23.21 10.01 -28.86
N GLN A 77 22.07 10.56 -28.43
CA GLN A 77 22.00 11.54 -27.34
C GLN A 77 22.09 10.92 -25.93
N PHE A 78 22.00 9.60 -25.81
CA PHE A 78 21.96 8.87 -24.55
C PHE A 78 23.18 7.98 -24.34
N LEU A 79 24.24 8.12 -25.13
CA LEU A 79 25.44 7.28 -25.00
C LEU A 79 26.16 7.45 -23.65
N GLU A 80 26.02 8.62 -23.02
CA GLU A 80 26.63 8.95 -21.72
C GLU A 80 25.64 9.63 -20.77
N PHE A 81 24.38 9.19 -20.77
CA PHE A 81 23.32 9.80 -19.96
C PHE A 81 23.59 9.70 -18.44
N SER A 82 22.97 10.58 -17.66
CA SER A 82 22.91 10.50 -16.19
C SER A 82 21.51 10.85 -15.72
N ALA A 83 20.94 10.00 -14.86
CA ALA A 83 19.58 10.17 -14.37
C ALA A 83 19.43 9.58 -12.95
N ASP A 84 18.48 10.10 -12.21
CA ASP A 84 17.94 9.49 -10.98
C ASP A 84 16.70 8.63 -11.31
N LEU A 85 15.96 8.99 -12.37
CA LEU A 85 14.82 8.22 -12.90
C LEU A 85 15.00 7.99 -14.41
N ILE A 86 15.01 6.71 -14.80
CA ILE A 86 15.12 6.25 -16.19
C ILE A 86 13.74 5.75 -16.64
N ILE A 87 13.24 6.26 -17.76
CA ILE A 87 11.92 5.88 -18.28
C ILE A 87 12.10 5.17 -19.62
N GLU A 88 11.75 3.88 -19.65
CA GLU A 88 11.64 3.08 -20.86
C GLU A 88 10.25 3.24 -21.48
N ARG A 89 10.21 3.36 -22.80
CA ARG A 89 8.98 3.46 -23.60
C ARG A 89 8.79 2.24 -24.47
N ARG A 90 7.52 1.94 -24.81
CA ARG A 90 7.16 0.77 -25.62
C ARG A 90 7.73 0.86 -27.05
N GLU A 91 7.83 2.06 -27.59
CA GLU A 91 8.43 2.35 -28.91
C GLU A 91 9.96 2.31 -28.90
N GLY A 92 10.58 2.10 -27.73
CA GLY A 92 12.03 1.99 -27.58
C GLY A 92 12.59 0.78 -28.34
N SER A 93 13.66 0.99 -29.11
CA SER A 93 14.37 -0.08 -29.80
C SER A 93 15.86 -0.12 -29.45
N ASP A 94 16.33 -1.28 -29.01
CA ASP A 94 17.72 -1.52 -28.62
C ASP A 94 18.68 -1.65 -29.82
N VAL A 95 18.14 -1.92 -31.01
CA VAL A 95 18.93 -2.30 -32.19
C VAL A 95 18.48 -1.56 -33.44
N CYS A 96 19.41 -1.23 -34.33
CA CYS A 96 19.11 -0.71 -35.66
C CYS A 96 19.28 -1.79 -36.74
N TYR A 97 20.37 -2.56 -36.67
CA TYR A 97 20.55 -3.77 -37.46
C TYR A 97 19.85 -4.94 -36.75
N PRO A 98 19.07 -5.79 -37.45
CA PRO A 98 18.32 -6.87 -36.81
C PRO A 98 19.18 -7.78 -35.94
N GLY A 99 18.72 -8.08 -34.74
CA GLY A 99 19.52 -8.76 -33.73
C GLY A 99 18.87 -8.72 -32.37
N LYS A 100 19.53 -9.31 -31.37
CA LYS A 100 19.10 -9.27 -29.97
C LYS A 100 20.28 -9.34 -29.02
N PHE A 101 20.04 -9.03 -27.75
CA PHE A 101 21.01 -9.25 -26.68
C PHE A 101 20.77 -10.61 -26.03
N VAL A 102 21.86 -11.29 -25.67
CA VAL A 102 21.83 -12.46 -24.78
C VAL A 102 21.73 -11.96 -23.34
N ASN A 103 20.91 -12.60 -22.51
CA ASN A 103 20.63 -12.19 -21.12
C ASN A 103 20.20 -10.72 -21.02
N GLU A 104 19.32 -10.29 -21.93
CA GLU A 104 18.93 -8.90 -22.10
C GLU A 104 18.29 -8.30 -20.84
N GLU A 105 17.44 -9.05 -20.13
CA GLU A 105 16.73 -8.51 -18.98
C GLU A 105 17.64 -8.28 -17.77
N ALA A 106 18.62 -9.16 -17.57
CA ALA A 106 19.64 -8.97 -16.53
C ALA A 106 20.45 -7.69 -16.79
N LEU A 107 20.81 -7.41 -18.05
CA LEU A 107 21.49 -6.16 -18.38
C LEU A 107 20.58 -4.94 -18.22
N ARG A 108 19.29 -5.03 -18.57
CA ARG A 108 18.32 -3.95 -18.34
C ARG A 108 18.23 -3.61 -16.85
N GLN A 109 18.08 -4.62 -15.99
CA GLN A 109 18.03 -4.42 -14.53
C GLN A 109 19.28 -3.70 -14.00
N ILE A 110 20.49 -4.11 -14.43
CA ILE A 110 21.75 -3.44 -14.08
C ILE A 110 21.71 -1.96 -14.51
N LEU A 111 21.21 -1.66 -15.72
CA LEU A 111 21.18 -0.30 -16.25
C LEU A 111 20.09 0.57 -15.59
N ARG A 112 18.95 0.00 -15.20
CA ARG A 112 17.88 0.72 -14.46
C ARG A 112 18.38 1.31 -13.15
N GLU A 113 19.33 0.65 -12.51
CA GLU A 113 19.92 1.06 -11.22
C GLU A 113 21.25 1.82 -11.37
N SER A 114 21.71 2.08 -12.59
CA SER A 114 23.08 2.55 -12.86
C SER A 114 23.39 4.01 -12.52
N GLY A 115 22.39 4.87 -12.33
CA GLY A 115 22.59 6.33 -12.29
C GLY A 115 22.99 6.94 -13.64
N GLY A 116 22.98 6.13 -14.70
CA GLY A 116 23.53 6.44 -16.02
C GLY A 116 24.86 5.76 -16.32
N ILE A 117 25.43 6.10 -17.48
CA ILE A 117 26.61 5.44 -18.04
C ILE A 117 27.69 6.46 -18.44
N ASP A 118 28.94 6.08 -18.22
CA ASP A 118 30.15 6.74 -18.72
C ASP A 118 30.83 5.83 -19.76
N LYS A 119 31.41 6.40 -20.82
CA LYS A 119 32.11 5.63 -21.85
C LYS A 119 33.61 5.85 -21.77
N GLU A 120 34.38 4.80 -22.01
CA GLU A 120 35.85 4.89 -22.05
C GLU A 120 36.38 4.14 -23.27
N ALA A 121 37.24 4.78 -24.06
CA ALA A 121 37.81 4.16 -25.25
C ALA A 121 38.68 2.96 -24.88
N MET A 122 38.45 1.82 -25.53
CA MET A 122 39.22 0.59 -25.28
C MET A 122 40.59 0.60 -25.97
N GLY A 123 40.85 1.57 -26.85
CA GLY A 123 42.15 1.74 -27.51
C GLY A 123 42.47 0.68 -28.57
N PHE A 124 41.47 -0.03 -29.09
CA PHE A 124 41.69 -1.04 -30.12
C PHE A 124 42.06 -0.42 -31.47
N THR A 125 43.25 -0.77 -31.95
CA THR A 125 43.75 -0.44 -33.29
C THR A 125 43.77 -1.70 -34.15
N TYR A 126 43.52 -1.57 -35.45
CA TYR A 126 43.42 -2.70 -36.38
C TYR A 126 44.28 -2.44 -37.62
N ASN A 127 45.05 -3.44 -38.03
CA ASN A 127 45.89 -3.41 -39.23
C ASN A 127 45.53 -4.60 -40.13
N GLY A 128 45.48 -4.38 -41.44
CA GLY A 128 45.22 -5.45 -42.41
C GLY A 128 43.74 -5.86 -42.57
N ILE A 129 42.81 -5.11 -41.97
CA ILE A 129 41.36 -5.29 -42.12
C ILE A 129 40.64 -3.95 -42.24
N ARG A 130 39.39 -3.98 -42.71
CA ARG A 130 38.50 -2.82 -42.74
C ARG A 130 37.70 -2.74 -41.44
N THR A 131 37.54 -1.53 -40.90
CA THR A 131 36.81 -1.28 -39.64
C THR A 131 35.58 -0.39 -39.82
N ASN A 132 35.17 -0.17 -41.07
CA ASN A 132 34.14 0.79 -41.48
C ASN A 132 32.93 0.11 -42.14
N GLY A 133 32.57 -1.09 -41.70
CA GLY A 133 31.34 -1.74 -42.16
C GLY A 133 30.13 -0.90 -41.77
N VAL A 134 29.20 -0.70 -42.72
CA VAL A 134 28.00 0.12 -42.57
C VAL A 134 26.79 -0.57 -43.19
N THR A 135 25.60 -0.16 -42.76
CA THR A 135 24.32 -0.68 -43.24
C THR A 135 23.28 0.43 -43.37
N SER A 136 22.32 0.25 -44.27
CA SER A 136 21.18 1.16 -44.43
C SER A 136 20.20 1.10 -43.27
N ALA A 137 20.19 0.02 -42.47
CA ALA A 137 19.31 -0.10 -41.32
C ALA A 137 19.73 0.78 -40.13
N CYS A 138 21.02 1.12 -40.03
CA CYS A 138 21.55 2.04 -39.02
C CYS A 138 21.84 3.40 -39.67
N ARG A 139 20.80 4.07 -40.16
CA ARG A 139 20.96 5.30 -40.93
C ARG A 139 21.18 6.53 -40.02
N ARG A 140 22.18 7.35 -40.35
CA ARG A 140 22.36 8.73 -39.84
C ARG A 140 22.24 9.71 -41.01
N SER A 141 23.31 10.43 -41.37
CA SER A 141 23.37 11.21 -42.62
C SER A 141 23.32 10.31 -43.88
N GLY A 142 23.82 9.08 -43.77
CA GLY A 142 23.74 8.01 -44.75
C GLY A 142 23.78 6.64 -44.07
N SER A 143 24.20 5.59 -44.79
CA SER A 143 24.46 4.29 -44.18
C SER A 143 25.55 4.41 -43.11
N SER A 144 25.26 3.96 -41.90
CA SER A 144 26.17 4.04 -40.75
C SER A 144 26.11 2.71 -39.99
N PHE A 145 26.57 2.70 -38.73
CA PHE A 145 26.60 1.53 -37.87
C PHE A 145 26.43 1.95 -36.41
N TYR A 146 26.43 1.02 -35.46
CA TYR A 146 26.40 1.34 -34.03
C TYR A 146 27.58 2.26 -33.62
N ALA A 147 27.31 3.31 -32.84
CA ALA A 147 28.31 4.33 -32.49
C ALA A 147 29.42 3.79 -31.58
N GLU A 148 29.11 2.79 -30.75
CA GLU A 148 30.03 2.20 -29.77
C GLU A 148 30.72 0.93 -30.27
N MET A 149 30.47 0.57 -31.54
CA MET A 149 30.88 -0.71 -32.11
C MET A 149 31.53 -0.51 -33.48
N LYS A 150 32.40 -1.45 -33.85
CA LYS A 150 33.07 -1.48 -35.16
C LYS A 150 32.75 -2.78 -35.87
N TRP A 151 32.16 -2.67 -37.06
CA TRP A 151 31.98 -3.82 -37.94
C TRP A 151 33.28 -4.09 -38.70
N LEU A 152 33.98 -5.15 -38.28
CA LEU A 152 35.25 -5.56 -38.86
C LEU A 152 35.03 -6.43 -40.09
N LEU A 153 35.65 -6.08 -41.22
CA LEU A 153 35.51 -6.78 -42.51
C LEU A 153 36.89 -7.13 -43.07
N SER A 154 36.95 -8.13 -43.96
CA SER A 154 38.15 -8.39 -44.76
C SER A 154 38.59 -7.13 -45.51
N ASN A 155 39.90 -6.98 -45.74
CA ASN A 155 40.46 -5.78 -46.37
C ASN A 155 39.86 -5.51 -47.76
N THR A 156 39.62 -6.57 -48.53
CA THR A 156 38.86 -6.57 -49.78
C THR A 156 37.87 -7.73 -49.78
N ASP A 157 36.84 -7.67 -50.63
CA ASP A 157 35.84 -8.73 -50.75
C ASP A 157 36.51 -10.09 -51.02
N ASN A 158 36.09 -11.13 -50.29
CA ASN A 158 36.61 -12.50 -50.33
C ASN A 158 38.07 -12.69 -49.87
N ALA A 159 38.78 -11.63 -49.47
CA ALA A 159 40.13 -11.80 -48.92
C ALA A 159 40.09 -12.52 -47.57
N ALA A 160 41.16 -13.25 -47.25
CA ALA A 160 41.30 -13.90 -45.96
C ALA A 160 41.33 -12.86 -44.84
N PHE A 161 40.48 -13.05 -43.82
CA PHE A 161 40.53 -12.25 -42.61
C PHE A 161 41.62 -12.85 -41.68
N PRO A 162 42.66 -12.08 -41.31
CA PRO A 162 43.74 -12.59 -40.47
C PRO A 162 43.24 -12.90 -39.05
N GLN A 163 43.74 -13.98 -38.45
CA GLN A 163 43.53 -14.24 -37.03
C GLN A 163 44.12 -13.07 -36.22
N MET A 164 43.32 -12.49 -35.33
CA MET A 164 43.72 -11.37 -34.50
C MET A 164 43.34 -11.59 -33.05
N THR A 165 44.13 -10.99 -32.17
CA THR A 165 43.87 -10.94 -30.73
C THR A 165 43.90 -9.50 -30.26
N LYS A 166 42.91 -9.09 -29.47
CA LYS A 166 42.83 -7.77 -28.83
C LYS A 166 42.49 -7.93 -27.36
N SER A 167 43.17 -7.18 -26.51
CA SER A 167 42.97 -7.25 -25.05
C SER A 167 42.76 -5.86 -24.47
N TYR A 168 41.84 -5.76 -23.53
CA TYR A 168 41.54 -4.54 -22.78
C TYR A 168 41.63 -4.83 -21.29
N LYS A 169 42.34 -3.98 -20.57
CA LYS A 169 42.48 -4.05 -19.11
C LYS A 169 41.60 -3.00 -18.47
N ASN A 170 40.72 -3.40 -17.54
CA ASN A 170 39.97 -2.45 -16.74
C ASN A 170 40.91 -1.81 -15.70
N THR A 171 41.24 -0.53 -15.92
CA THR A 171 42.09 0.24 -14.99
C THR A 171 41.28 1.04 -13.96
N ARG A 172 39.95 1.02 -14.05
CA ARG A 172 39.07 1.68 -13.08
C ARG A 172 38.86 0.82 -11.83
N LYS A 173 38.35 1.48 -10.79
CA LYS A 173 37.97 0.85 -9.52
C LYS A 173 36.59 0.22 -9.53
N SER A 174 35.77 0.51 -10.53
CA SER A 174 34.46 -0.09 -10.74
C SER A 174 34.48 -1.12 -11.89
N PRO A 175 33.59 -2.12 -11.88
CA PRO A 175 33.45 -3.02 -13.01
C PRO A 175 33.06 -2.28 -14.29
N ALA A 176 33.55 -2.76 -15.42
CA ALA A 176 33.20 -2.27 -16.75
C ALA A 176 32.18 -3.21 -17.41
N ILE A 177 31.15 -2.66 -18.05
CA ILE A 177 30.31 -3.42 -18.98
C ILE A 177 31.03 -3.47 -20.33
N ILE A 178 31.32 -4.67 -20.78
CA ILE A 178 31.92 -4.93 -22.09
C ILE A 178 30.88 -5.63 -22.97
N VAL A 179 30.54 -5.04 -24.11
CA VAL A 179 29.59 -5.59 -25.09
C VAL A 179 30.31 -5.88 -26.40
N TRP A 180 30.03 -7.03 -27.02
CA TRP A 180 30.49 -7.35 -28.38
C TRP A 180 29.35 -8.00 -29.17
N GLY A 181 29.49 -8.11 -30.48
CA GLY A 181 28.49 -8.74 -31.33
C GLY A 181 29.05 -9.85 -32.20
N ILE A 182 28.19 -10.82 -32.54
CA ILE A 182 28.48 -11.89 -33.50
C ILE A 182 27.59 -11.68 -34.72
N HIS A 183 28.18 -11.57 -35.91
CA HIS A 183 27.44 -11.40 -37.15
C HIS A 183 27.08 -12.75 -37.78
N HIS A 184 25.78 -13.04 -37.82
CA HIS A 184 25.21 -14.18 -38.51
C HIS A 184 24.75 -13.75 -39.91
N SER A 185 25.60 -14.05 -40.90
CA SER A 185 25.33 -13.74 -42.31
C SER A 185 24.09 -14.46 -42.85
N VAL A 186 23.46 -13.94 -43.90
CA VAL A 186 22.30 -14.57 -44.55
C VAL A 186 22.67 -15.88 -45.27
N SER A 187 23.92 -16.02 -45.68
CA SER A 187 24.44 -17.19 -46.37
C SER A 187 25.93 -17.39 -46.12
N THR A 188 26.43 -18.59 -46.41
CA THR A 188 27.87 -18.88 -46.41
C THR A 188 28.63 -18.07 -47.45
N ALA A 189 27.98 -17.74 -48.57
CA ALA A 189 28.54 -16.87 -49.61
C ALA A 189 28.75 -15.44 -49.10
N GLU A 190 27.77 -14.86 -48.39
CA GLU A 190 27.94 -13.56 -47.75
C GLU A 190 29.03 -13.60 -46.68
N GLN A 191 29.06 -14.64 -45.85
CA GLN A 191 30.12 -14.79 -44.84
C GLN A 191 31.52 -14.84 -45.48
N THR A 192 31.65 -15.58 -46.59
CA THR A 192 32.91 -15.68 -47.34
C THR A 192 33.29 -14.36 -47.98
N LYS A 193 32.31 -13.62 -48.52
CA LYS A 193 32.53 -12.29 -49.08
C LYS A 193 33.06 -11.31 -48.03
N LEU A 194 32.45 -11.28 -46.85
CA LEU A 194 32.76 -10.31 -45.80
C LEU A 194 34.02 -10.66 -44.99
N TYR A 195 34.32 -11.95 -44.81
CA TYR A 195 35.36 -12.40 -43.86
C TYR A 195 36.33 -13.46 -44.42
N GLY A 196 36.23 -13.80 -45.71
CA GLY A 196 37.04 -14.86 -46.34
C GLY A 196 36.52 -16.27 -46.06
N SER A 197 37.09 -17.26 -46.76
CA SER A 197 36.70 -18.67 -46.67
C SER A 197 37.09 -19.32 -45.33
N GLY A 198 36.58 -20.53 -45.07
CA GLY A 198 36.86 -21.29 -43.85
C GLY A 198 36.00 -20.90 -42.64
N ASN A 199 36.15 -21.69 -41.58
CA ASN A 199 35.36 -21.53 -40.35
C ASN A 199 35.72 -20.24 -39.62
N LYS A 200 34.71 -19.64 -38.97
CA LYS A 200 34.85 -18.42 -38.19
C LYS A 200 34.65 -18.74 -36.72
N LEU A 201 35.51 -18.17 -35.88
CA LEU A 201 35.52 -18.40 -34.44
C LEU A 201 35.86 -17.09 -33.74
N VAL A 202 35.11 -16.79 -32.69
CA VAL A 202 35.42 -15.71 -31.75
C VAL A 202 35.52 -16.35 -30.37
N THR A 203 36.62 -16.13 -29.67
CA THR A 203 36.81 -16.57 -28.28
C THR A 203 37.01 -15.35 -27.41
N VAL A 204 36.24 -15.26 -26.33
CA VAL A 204 36.29 -14.18 -25.35
C VAL A 204 36.66 -14.77 -24.00
N GLY A 205 37.74 -14.27 -23.42
CA GLY A 205 38.28 -14.75 -22.15
C GLY A 205 38.64 -13.62 -21.20
N SER A 206 38.35 -13.80 -19.92
CA SER A 206 38.85 -13.00 -18.78
C SER A 206 39.09 -13.94 -17.60
N SER A 207 39.37 -13.42 -16.40
CA SER A 207 39.59 -14.27 -15.23
C SER A 207 38.38 -15.13 -14.84
N ASN A 208 37.16 -14.64 -15.09
CA ASN A 208 35.91 -15.26 -14.63
C ASN A 208 34.93 -15.58 -15.77
N TYR A 209 35.33 -15.36 -17.02
CA TYR A 209 34.49 -15.58 -18.20
C TYR A 209 35.30 -16.24 -19.30
N GLN A 210 34.77 -17.31 -19.89
CA GLN A 210 35.36 -17.96 -21.06
C GLN A 210 34.26 -18.52 -21.94
N GLN A 211 34.10 -17.96 -23.14
CA GLN A 211 33.15 -18.46 -24.14
C GLN A 211 33.74 -18.39 -25.55
N SER A 212 33.27 -19.28 -26.41
CA SER A 212 33.60 -19.32 -27.83
C SER A 212 32.31 -19.30 -28.66
N PHE A 213 32.34 -18.56 -29.76
CA PHE A 213 31.19 -18.28 -30.61
C PHE A 213 31.53 -18.63 -32.06
N VAL A 214 30.60 -19.34 -32.70
CA VAL A 214 30.66 -19.66 -34.13
C VAL A 214 29.45 -19.02 -34.78
N PRO A 215 29.61 -18.16 -35.81
CA PRO A 215 28.47 -17.59 -36.51
C PRO A 215 27.69 -18.68 -37.23
N SER A 216 26.40 -18.43 -37.43
CA SER A 216 25.49 -19.39 -38.06
C SER A 216 24.91 -18.78 -39.33
N PRO A 217 25.56 -18.93 -40.48
CA PRO A 217 25.02 -18.48 -41.76
C PRO A 217 23.69 -19.14 -42.08
N GLY A 218 22.70 -18.36 -42.51
CA GLY A 218 21.41 -18.90 -42.89
C GLY A 218 20.35 -17.82 -43.10
N ALA A 219 19.42 -18.11 -44.00
CA ALA A 219 18.31 -17.22 -44.29
C ALA A 219 17.41 -17.10 -43.06
N ARG A 220 16.99 -15.88 -42.74
CA ARG A 220 16.06 -15.56 -41.65
C ARG A 220 14.99 -14.61 -42.16
N PRO A 221 13.82 -14.52 -41.48
CA PRO A 221 12.79 -13.55 -41.82
C PRO A 221 13.36 -12.15 -41.95
N GLN A 222 12.92 -11.40 -42.95
CA GLN A 222 13.40 -10.03 -43.14
C GLN A 222 12.87 -9.14 -42.01
N VAL A 223 13.79 -8.41 -41.39
CA VAL A 223 13.49 -7.35 -40.42
C VAL A 223 14.24 -6.12 -40.92
N ASN A 224 13.54 -4.99 -41.10
CA ASN A 224 14.12 -3.77 -41.69
C ASN A 224 14.81 -4.02 -43.05
N GLY A 225 14.30 -4.96 -43.86
CA GLY A 225 14.86 -5.32 -45.16
C GLY A 225 16.12 -6.20 -45.11
N ILE A 226 16.52 -6.68 -43.92
CA ILE A 226 17.76 -7.45 -43.72
C ILE A 226 17.45 -8.83 -43.13
N SER A 227 18.09 -9.87 -43.69
CA SER A 227 17.99 -11.26 -43.22
C SER A 227 19.21 -11.74 -42.41
N GLY A 228 20.30 -10.96 -42.37
CA GLY A 228 21.38 -11.18 -41.42
C GLY A 228 20.95 -10.86 -39.98
N ARG A 229 21.73 -11.32 -38.99
CA ARG A 229 21.54 -10.96 -37.57
C ARG A 229 22.85 -10.57 -36.91
N ILE A 230 22.79 -9.61 -35.99
CA ILE A 230 23.91 -9.31 -35.08
C ILE A 230 23.42 -9.54 -33.66
N ASP A 231 23.91 -10.60 -33.03
CA ASP A 231 23.54 -10.91 -31.65
C ASP A 231 24.62 -10.37 -30.70
N PHE A 232 24.19 -9.58 -29.72
CA PHE A 232 25.06 -8.91 -28.76
C PHE A 232 25.20 -9.74 -27.49
N HIS A 233 26.43 -9.81 -27.01
CA HIS A 233 26.83 -10.52 -25.80
C HIS A 233 27.55 -9.53 -24.90
N TRP A 234 27.52 -9.79 -23.59
CA TRP A 234 28.10 -8.89 -22.62
C TRP A 234 28.69 -9.62 -21.42
N LEU A 235 29.61 -8.95 -20.73
CA LEU A 235 30.16 -9.37 -19.45
C LEU A 235 30.46 -8.16 -18.56
N MET A 236 30.60 -8.41 -17.26
CA MET A 236 31.11 -7.46 -16.27
C MET A 236 32.59 -7.74 -16.02
N LEU A 237 33.46 -6.82 -16.44
CA LEU A 237 34.90 -6.94 -16.27
C LEU A 237 35.33 -6.27 -14.96
N ASN A 238 35.82 -7.07 -14.03
CA ASN A 238 36.23 -6.59 -12.71
C ASN A 238 37.40 -5.59 -12.77
N PRO A 239 37.55 -4.74 -11.74
CA PRO A 239 38.73 -3.88 -11.59
C PRO A 239 40.04 -4.69 -11.71
N ASN A 240 41.00 -4.17 -12.46
CA ASN A 240 42.30 -4.80 -12.77
C ASN A 240 42.25 -6.10 -13.60
N ASP A 241 41.07 -6.58 -13.99
CA ASP A 241 40.94 -7.74 -14.86
C ASP A 241 41.18 -7.35 -16.34
N THR A 242 41.50 -8.35 -17.16
CA THR A 242 41.78 -8.18 -18.60
C THR A 242 40.87 -9.09 -19.41
N VAL A 243 40.08 -8.49 -20.31
CA VAL A 243 39.33 -9.24 -21.32
C VAL A 243 40.18 -9.37 -22.58
N THR A 244 40.17 -10.54 -23.19
CA THR A 244 40.87 -10.86 -24.43
C THR A 244 39.90 -11.45 -25.45
N PHE A 245 39.91 -10.90 -26.65
CA PHE A 245 39.15 -11.32 -27.81
C PHE A 245 40.11 -11.93 -28.84
N SER A 246 39.92 -13.19 -29.20
CA SER A 246 40.62 -13.86 -30.30
C SER A 246 39.62 -14.19 -31.39
N PHE A 247 39.83 -13.70 -32.62
CA PHE A 247 38.84 -13.80 -33.69
C PHE A 247 39.47 -13.83 -35.09
N ASN A 248 38.76 -14.44 -36.04
CA ASN A 248 39.13 -14.48 -37.46
C ASN A 248 38.00 -14.07 -38.43
N GLY A 249 37.04 -13.26 -37.94
CA GLY A 249 35.94 -12.70 -38.73
C GLY A 249 34.59 -12.86 -38.04
N ALA A 250 33.53 -12.35 -38.67
CA ALA A 250 32.16 -12.34 -38.13
C ALA A 250 32.02 -11.71 -36.73
N PHE A 251 32.94 -10.80 -36.38
CA PHE A 251 33.04 -10.15 -35.08
C PHE A 251 32.69 -8.67 -35.19
N ILE A 252 31.77 -8.22 -34.35
CA ILE A 252 31.46 -6.82 -34.14
C ILE A 252 32.18 -6.39 -32.87
N ALA A 253 33.26 -5.63 -33.04
CA ALA A 253 34.15 -5.28 -31.96
C ALA A 253 33.62 -4.09 -31.14
N PRO A 254 33.79 -4.07 -29.81
CA PRO A 254 33.56 -2.85 -29.04
C PRO A 254 34.60 -1.78 -29.35
N ASP A 255 34.16 -0.52 -29.32
CA ASP A 255 35.05 0.64 -29.39
C ASP A 255 35.25 1.29 -28.01
N ARG A 256 34.18 1.41 -27.23
CA ARG A 256 34.19 1.96 -25.87
C ARG A 256 33.55 1.00 -24.86
N ALA A 257 34.18 0.88 -23.69
CA ALA A 257 33.61 0.20 -22.52
C ALA A 257 32.62 1.14 -21.81
N SER A 258 31.66 0.58 -21.07
CA SER A 258 30.69 1.39 -20.29
C SER A 258 30.89 1.21 -18.78
N PHE A 259 30.73 2.27 -18.00
CA PHE A 259 30.83 2.27 -16.54
C PHE A 259 29.59 2.88 -15.91
N LEU A 260 29.10 2.29 -14.82
CA LEU A 260 27.94 2.78 -14.09
C LEU A 260 28.31 4.04 -13.29
N ARG A 261 27.46 5.08 -13.34
CA ARG A 261 27.71 6.37 -12.69
C ARG A 261 27.38 6.38 -11.19
N GLY A 262 26.34 5.66 -10.77
CA GLY A 262 25.80 5.76 -9.42
C GLY A 262 24.56 4.91 -9.23
N LYS A 263 23.50 5.52 -8.68
CA LYS A 263 22.21 4.86 -8.40
C LYS A 263 21.06 5.59 -9.09
N SER A 264 20.13 4.84 -9.65
CA SER A 264 18.87 5.34 -10.21
C SER A 264 17.74 4.33 -9.98
N MET A 265 16.55 4.66 -10.47
CA MET A 265 15.45 3.73 -10.63
C MET A 265 14.96 3.75 -12.08
N GLY A 266 14.70 2.58 -12.65
CA GLY A 266 14.11 2.44 -13.98
C GLY A 266 12.65 2.04 -13.91
N ILE A 267 11.82 2.66 -14.74
CA ILE A 267 10.39 2.37 -14.86
C ILE A 267 10.01 2.18 -16.33
N GLN A 268 8.92 1.45 -16.57
CA GLN A 268 8.29 1.31 -17.87
C GLN A 268 6.95 2.04 -17.83
N SER A 269 6.71 2.98 -18.76
CA SER A 269 5.44 3.72 -18.76
C SER A 269 5.08 4.26 -20.14
N GLY A 270 3.77 4.38 -20.40
CA GLY A 270 3.21 5.01 -21.59
C GLY A 270 2.72 6.45 -21.39
N VAL A 271 2.76 6.99 -20.17
CA VAL A 271 2.19 8.32 -19.87
C VAL A 271 3.24 9.44 -19.91
N GLN A 272 2.77 10.67 -20.12
CA GLN A 272 3.65 11.85 -20.19
C GLN A 272 4.32 12.14 -18.83
N VAL A 273 5.52 12.71 -18.89
CA VAL A 273 6.26 13.19 -17.72
C VAL A 273 5.70 14.54 -17.28
N ASP A 274 5.56 14.72 -15.96
CA ASP A 274 5.21 15.99 -15.34
C ASP A 274 6.30 16.37 -14.32
N ALA A 275 6.98 17.49 -14.59
CA ALA A 275 8.06 18.01 -13.76
C ALA A 275 7.56 18.86 -12.58
N ASN A 276 6.25 19.14 -12.52
CA ASN A 276 5.64 19.96 -11.47
C ASN A 276 5.07 19.11 -10.31
N CYS A 277 4.82 17.83 -10.54
CA CYS A 277 4.39 16.90 -9.49
C CYS A 277 5.55 16.02 -8.99
N GLU A 278 5.49 15.70 -7.70
CA GLU A 278 6.48 14.90 -6.98
C GLU A 278 5.84 13.59 -6.53
N GLY A 279 6.58 12.49 -6.62
CA GLY A 279 6.12 11.19 -6.17
C GLY A 279 7.24 10.16 -6.18
N ASP A 280 7.07 9.08 -5.43
CA ASP A 280 8.09 8.03 -5.25
C ASP A 280 7.61 6.62 -5.64
N CYS A 281 6.35 6.48 -6.08
CA CYS A 281 5.76 5.21 -6.50
C CYS A 281 5.22 5.32 -7.93
N TYR A 282 5.68 4.43 -8.81
CA TYR A 282 5.38 4.48 -10.24
C TYR A 282 4.88 3.14 -10.77
N HIS A 283 4.04 3.21 -11.78
CA HIS A 283 3.62 2.07 -12.60
C HIS A 283 3.39 2.52 -14.04
N SER A 284 3.01 1.61 -14.91
CA SER A 284 2.88 1.89 -16.34
C SER A 284 1.84 2.97 -16.67
N GLY A 285 0.79 3.08 -15.86
CA GLY A 285 -0.27 4.08 -15.99
C GLY A 285 -0.05 5.41 -15.25
N GLY A 286 1.06 5.58 -14.52
CA GLY A 286 1.36 6.87 -13.88
C GLY A 286 2.04 6.78 -12.51
N THR A 287 1.71 7.72 -11.64
CA THR A 287 2.30 7.88 -10.30
C THR A 287 1.23 7.71 -9.22
N ILE A 288 1.54 6.93 -8.20
CA ILE A 288 0.72 6.80 -6.99
C ILE A 288 1.30 7.74 -5.93
N ILE A 289 0.55 8.78 -5.55
CA ILE A 289 0.91 9.69 -4.47
C ILE A 289 -0.09 9.44 -3.34
N SER A 290 0.34 8.74 -2.30
CA SER A 290 -0.52 8.41 -1.18
C SER A 290 0.26 8.25 0.11
N ASN A 291 -0.38 8.63 1.22
CA ASN A 291 0.07 8.30 2.56
C ASN A 291 -0.61 7.03 3.09
N LEU A 292 -1.51 6.42 2.31
CA LEU A 292 -2.21 5.22 2.72
C LEU A 292 -1.26 4.01 2.72
N PRO A 293 -1.45 3.05 3.63
CA PRO A 293 -0.57 1.89 3.74
C PRO A 293 -0.73 0.88 2.59
N PHE A 294 -1.89 0.88 1.93
CA PHE A 294 -2.24 -0.06 0.87
C PHE A 294 -2.69 0.64 -0.41
N GLN A 295 -2.62 -0.06 -1.55
CA GLN A 295 -3.15 0.38 -2.84
C GLN A 295 -3.74 -0.80 -3.63
N ASN A 296 -4.73 -0.51 -4.48
CA ASN A 296 -5.35 -1.48 -5.40
C ASN A 296 -5.33 -0.96 -6.85
N ILE A 297 -4.22 -0.34 -7.25
CA ILE A 297 -4.01 0.25 -8.57
C ILE A 297 -3.22 -0.73 -9.44
N ASP A 298 -1.98 -1.05 -9.04
CA ASP A 298 -1.11 -1.93 -9.82
C ASP A 298 -0.18 -2.76 -8.92
N SER A 299 -0.20 -4.08 -9.08
CA SER A 299 0.64 -5.02 -8.31
C SER A 299 2.13 -5.00 -8.67
N ARG A 300 2.48 -4.39 -9.80
CA ARG A 300 3.84 -4.24 -10.33
C ARG A 300 4.41 -2.83 -10.11
N ALA A 301 3.74 -2.01 -9.31
CA ALA A 301 4.24 -0.69 -8.96
C ALA A 301 5.62 -0.79 -8.27
N VAL A 302 6.52 0.13 -8.64
CA VAL A 302 7.92 0.16 -8.17
C VAL A 302 8.26 1.50 -7.54
N GLY A 303 9.32 1.51 -6.74
CA GLY A 303 9.67 2.64 -5.87
C GLY A 303 9.15 2.43 -4.45
N LYS A 304 8.86 3.52 -3.74
CA LYS A 304 8.30 3.48 -2.38
C LYS A 304 6.78 3.50 -2.46
N CYS A 305 6.20 2.33 -2.64
CA CYS A 305 4.77 2.17 -2.86
C CYS A 305 4.02 1.67 -1.63
N PRO A 306 2.76 2.10 -1.41
CA PRO A 306 1.82 1.36 -0.58
C PRO A 306 1.74 -0.11 -1.01
N ARG A 307 1.49 -1.03 -0.08
CA ARG A 307 1.46 -2.46 -0.40
C ARG A 307 0.25 -2.75 -1.27
N TYR A 308 0.46 -3.48 -2.38
CA TYR A 308 -0.66 -3.94 -3.18
C TYR A 308 -1.52 -4.93 -2.39
N VAL A 309 -2.83 -4.73 -2.39
CA VAL A 309 -3.83 -5.63 -1.82
C VAL A 309 -4.96 -5.86 -2.82
N LYS A 310 -5.65 -6.99 -2.74
CA LYS A 310 -6.76 -7.32 -3.65
C LYS A 310 -8.04 -6.55 -3.33
N GLN A 311 -8.23 -6.20 -2.05
CA GLN A 311 -9.40 -5.47 -1.60
C GLN A 311 -9.36 -4.06 -2.18
N ARG A 312 -10.49 -3.61 -2.75
CA ARG A 312 -10.61 -2.26 -3.30
C ARG A 312 -10.74 -1.19 -2.22
N SER A 313 -11.31 -1.54 -1.07
CA SER A 313 -11.60 -0.62 0.03
C SER A 313 -11.50 -1.38 1.34
N LEU A 314 -10.86 -0.76 2.32
CA LEU A 314 -10.79 -1.24 3.70
C LEU A 314 -10.95 -0.03 4.61
N LEU A 315 -12.18 0.19 5.06
CA LEU A 315 -12.53 1.33 5.91
C LEU A 315 -12.09 1.08 7.36
N LEU A 316 -11.26 1.99 7.87
CA LEU A 316 -10.80 2.03 9.25
C LEU A 316 -11.67 3.01 10.04
N ALA A 317 -12.30 2.52 11.11
CA ALA A 317 -13.08 3.31 12.03
C ALA A 317 -12.18 4.36 12.69
N THR A 318 -12.61 5.61 12.61
CA THR A 318 -12.02 6.74 13.33
C THR A 318 -13.03 7.40 14.27
N GLY A 319 -14.20 6.76 14.40
CA GLY A 319 -15.36 7.15 15.19
C GLY A 319 -15.81 5.98 16.06
N MET A 320 -16.57 6.29 17.12
CA MET A 320 -17.33 5.29 17.88
C MET A 320 -18.43 4.63 17.04
N LYS A 321 -19.03 3.54 17.56
CA LYS A 321 -20.24 2.94 16.97
C LYS A 321 -21.36 3.99 16.91
N ASN A 322 -21.96 4.16 15.74
CA ASN A 322 -23.06 5.09 15.54
C ASN A 322 -24.36 4.42 16.01
N VAL A 323 -25.05 5.05 16.96
CA VAL A 323 -26.36 4.62 17.46
C VAL A 323 -27.29 5.82 17.35
N PRO A 324 -27.98 5.99 16.21
CA PRO A 324 -28.90 7.12 16.00
C PRO A 324 -30.06 7.10 17.02
N GLU A 325 -30.79 8.22 17.12
CA GLU A 325 -31.95 8.37 18.02
C GLU A 325 -33.09 7.36 17.77
N ILE A 326 -33.06 6.63 16.65
CA ILE A 326 -33.95 5.49 16.35
C ILE A 326 -33.07 4.21 16.24
N PRO A 327 -33.12 3.28 17.23
CA PRO A 327 -32.12 2.23 17.39
C PRO A 327 -32.23 1.04 16.41
N LYS A 328 -31.08 0.39 16.13
CA LYS A 328 -30.97 -0.84 15.30
C LYS A 328 -30.07 -1.98 15.86
N GLY A 329 -29.64 -1.98 17.13
CA GLY A 329 -28.91 -3.14 17.72
C GLY A 329 -27.95 -2.81 18.87
N ARG A 330 -27.42 -3.84 19.59
CA ARG A 330 -26.67 -3.72 20.86
C ARG A 330 -25.11 -3.75 20.77
N GLY A 331 -24.39 -3.19 21.75
CA GLY A 331 -22.91 -3.18 21.90
C GLY A 331 -22.34 -4.21 22.92
N LEU A 332 -21.00 -4.30 23.06
CA LEU A 332 -20.29 -5.38 23.80
C LEU A 332 -20.08 -5.09 25.31
N PHE A 333 -19.71 -3.87 25.70
CA PHE A 333 -19.55 -3.48 27.12
C PHE A 333 -20.82 -2.87 27.70
N GLY A 334 -21.84 -2.68 26.87
CA GLY A 334 -23.19 -2.41 27.31
C GLY A 334 -23.46 -0.95 27.69
N ALA A 335 -22.56 0.00 27.45
CA ALA A 335 -22.89 1.43 27.55
C ALA A 335 -23.44 1.95 26.22
N ILE A 336 -22.62 2.05 25.16
CA ILE A 336 -23.06 2.47 23.82
C ILE A 336 -23.88 1.35 23.16
N ALA A 337 -25.13 1.65 22.80
CA ALA A 337 -26.10 0.64 22.35
C ALA A 337 -26.31 -0.47 23.41
N GLY A 338 -26.33 -0.11 24.69
CA GLY A 338 -26.64 -1.02 25.79
C GLY A 338 -27.66 -0.42 26.74
N PHE A 339 -27.22 0.08 27.91
CA PHE A 339 -28.09 0.83 28.83
C PHE A 339 -28.31 2.28 28.36
N ILE A 340 -27.36 2.88 27.63
CA ILE A 340 -27.62 4.11 26.87
C ILE A 340 -28.23 3.68 25.54
N GLU A 341 -29.55 3.85 25.42
CA GLU A 341 -30.32 3.31 24.31
C GLU A 341 -29.96 3.97 22.98
N ASN A 342 -29.68 5.28 22.96
CA ASN A 342 -29.35 6.05 21.76
C ASN A 342 -28.32 7.15 22.02
N GLY A 343 -27.57 7.54 20.98
CA GLY A 343 -26.70 8.70 21.00
C GLY A 343 -27.43 10.00 20.69
N TRP A 344 -26.72 11.11 20.83
CA TRP A 344 -27.25 12.47 20.77
C TRP A 344 -26.75 13.18 19.51
N GLU A 345 -27.63 13.37 18.51
CA GLU A 345 -27.25 14.07 17.28
C GLU A 345 -26.91 15.55 17.54
N GLY A 346 -27.57 16.16 18.53
CA GLY A 346 -27.30 17.54 18.95
C GLY A 346 -26.02 17.76 19.77
N LEU A 347 -25.27 16.69 20.11
CA LEU A 347 -24.00 16.81 20.85
C LEU A 347 -22.85 17.01 19.84
N ILE A 348 -22.59 18.25 19.44
CA ILE A 348 -21.56 18.58 18.43
C ILE A 348 -20.21 19.00 19.03
N ASP A 349 -20.19 19.38 20.32
CA ASP A 349 -19.01 19.92 21.00
C ASP A 349 -18.08 18.85 21.60
N GLY A 350 -18.37 17.56 21.39
CA GLY A 350 -17.52 16.46 21.83
C GLY A 350 -18.13 15.09 21.59
N TRP A 351 -17.36 14.03 21.86
CA TRP A 351 -17.78 12.65 21.67
C TRP A 351 -18.69 12.16 22.80
N TYR A 352 -18.46 12.66 24.02
CA TYR A 352 -19.21 12.29 25.21
C TYR A 352 -19.70 13.55 25.92
N GLY A 353 -20.81 13.46 26.64
CA GLY A 353 -21.36 14.62 27.32
C GLY A 353 -22.40 14.30 28.38
N PHE A 354 -22.93 15.37 28.94
CA PHE A 354 -23.96 15.41 29.97
C PHE A 354 -25.19 16.12 29.42
N ARG A 355 -26.37 15.57 29.69
CA ARG A 355 -27.66 16.24 29.59
C ARG A 355 -28.26 16.30 30.98
N HIS A 356 -28.57 17.48 31.49
CA HIS A 356 -29.26 17.60 32.77
C HIS A 356 -30.63 18.20 32.60
N GLN A 357 -31.52 17.86 33.53
CA GLN A 357 -32.84 18.47 33.70
C GLN A 357 -33.00 18.83 35.17
N ASN A 358 -33.26 20.10 35.46
CA ASN A 358 -33.50 20.61 36.80
C ASN A 358 -34.62 21.68 36.77
N ALA A 359 -34.85 22.33 37.90
CA ALA A 359 -35.83 23.41 38.01
C ALA A 359 -35.55 24.64 37.10
N GLN A 360 -34.31 24.82 36.61
CA GLN A 360 -33.91 25.92 35.72
C GLN A 360 -34.08 25.58 34.24
N GLY A 361 -34.25 24.30 33.91
CA GLY A 361 -34.51 23.82 32.56
C GLY A 361 -33.65 22.61 32.20
N GLU A 362 -33.36 22.50 30.90
CA GLU A 362 -32.51 21.45 30.34
C GLU A 362 -31.21 22.05 29.81
N GLY A 363 -30.08 21.35 30.00
CA GLY A 363 -28.78 21.77 29.51
C GLY A 363 -27.97 20.61 28.96
N THR A 364 -27.17 20.85 27.92
CA THR A 364 -26.25 19.87 27.32
C THR A 364 -24.82 20.41 27.35
N ALA A 365 -23.86 19.60 27.76
CA ALA A 365 -22.44 19.98 27.78
C ALA A 365 -21.53 18.78 27.46
N ALA A 366 -20.45 18.98 26.72
CA ALA A 366 -19.49 17.92 26.40
C ALA A 366 -18.43 17.72 27.50
N ASP A 367 -17.93 16.49 27.67
CA ASP A 367 -16.75 16.17 28.48
C ASP A 367 -15.50 16.18 27.58
N TYR A 368 -14.68 17.23 27.72
CA TYR A 368 -13.46 17.39 26.94
C TYR A 368 -12.44 16.28 27.20
N LYS A 369 -12.32 15.81 28.44
CA LYS A 369 -11.24 14.88 28.84
C LYS A 369 -11.42 13.50 28.24
N SER A 370 -12.62 12.92 28.32
CA SER A 370 -12.91 11.63 27.69
C SER A 370 -12.90 11.73 26.17
N THR A 371 -13.41 12.83 25.62
CA THR A 371 -13.38 13.08 24.17
C THR A 371 -11.94 13.13 23.64
N GLN A 372 -11.07 13.91 24.27
CA GLN A 372 -9.68 14.03 23.84
C GLN A 372 -8.90 12.71 24.02
N SER A 373 -9.15 11.98 25.11
CA SER A 373 -8.56 10.65 25.38
C SER A 373 -8.83 9.65 24.24
N ALA A 374 -10.07 9.61 23.74
CA ALA A 374 -10.44 8.76 22.62
C ALA A 374 -9.78 9.21 21.31
N ILE A 375 -9.80 10.52 21.02
CA ILE A 375 -9.21 11.10 19.80
C ILE A 375 -7.70 10.85 19.74
N ASP A 376 -6.97 11.06 20.83
CA ASP A 376 -5.51 10.89 20.86
C ASP A 376 -5.11 9.44 20.61
N GLN A 377 -5.85 8.48 21.18
CA GLN A 377 -5.59 7.05 21.00
C GLN A 377 -5.87 6.60 19.56
N ILE A 378 -6.97 7.05 18.96
CA ILE A 378 -7.32 6.75 17.56
C ILE A 378 -6.30 7.38 16.61
N THR A 379 -5.88 8.61 16.86
CA THR A 379 -4.89 9.32 16.04
C THR A 379 -3.52 8.64 16.10
N GLY A 380 -3.08 8.20 17.29
CA GLY A 380 -1.83 7.46 17.47
C GLY A 380 -1.79 6.14 16.68
N LYS A 381 -2.92 5.42 16.62
CA LYS A 381 -3.06 4.18 15.83
C LYS A 381 -2.94 4.43 14.34
N LEU A 382 -3.62 5.46 13.83
CA LEU A 382 -3.58 5.83 12.41
C LEU A 382 -2.14 6.14 11.97
N ASN A 383 -1.41 6.92 12.77
CA ASN A 383 -0.01 7.24 12.49
C ASN A 383 0.89 5.99 12.46
N ARG A 384 0.64 5.01 13.34
CA ARG A 384 1.40 3.75 13.38
C ARG A 384 1.13 2.84 12.19
N LEU A 385 -0.09 2.84 11.66
CA LEU A 385 -0.46 2.09 10.45
C LEU A 385 0.23 2.67 9.21
N ILE A 386 0.19 4.00 9.08
CA ILE A 386 0.77 4.73 7.95
C ILE A 386 2.31 4.60 7.91
N ALA A 387 2.98 4.71 9.06
CA ALA A 387 4.45 4.79 9.12
C ALA A 387 5.20 3.49 8.71
N LYS A 388 4.52 2.35 8.54
CA LYS A 388 5.17 1.05 8.30
C LYS A 388 5.57 0.78 6.84
N THR A 389 5.39 1.73 5.91
CA THR A 389 5.54 1.50 4.45
C THR A 389 6.67 2.29 3.82
N ASN A 390 7.92 1.94 4.11
CA ASN A 390 9.11 2.68 3.63
C ASN A 390 10.14 1.87 2.83
N GLN A 391 9.81 0.66 2.37
CA GLN A 391 10.75 -0.13 1.58
C GLN A 391 10.57 0.13 0.08
N GLN A 392 11.67 0.44 -0.60
CA GLN A 392 11.73 0.60 -2.04
C GLN A 392 11.82 -0.77 -2.71
N PHE A 393 11.04 -0.99 -3.78
CA PHE A 393 11.12 -2.18 -4.62
C PHE A 393 11.53 -1.80 -6.05
N GLU A 394 12.43 -2.57 -6.65
CA GLU A 394 12.86 -2.42 -8.05
C GLU A 394 12.06 -3.33 -9.02
N LEU A 395 12.18 -3.04 -10.32
CA LEU A 395 11.47 -3.76 -11.37
C LEU A 395 12.17 -5.08 -11.73
N ILE A 396 11.58 -6.20 -11.30
CA ILE A 396 12.08 -7.56 -11.58
C ILE A 396 11.44 -8.24 -12.79
N ASP A 397 10.36 -7.66 -13.32
CA ASP A 397 9.58 -8.16 -14.47
C ASP A 397 9.61 -7.13 -15.61
N ASN A 398 9.24 -7.50 -16.83
CA ASN A 398 9.25 -6.60 -17.98
C ASN A 398 7.90 -6.62 -18.71
N GLU A 399 7.27 -5.46 -18.85
CA GLU A 399 5.96 -5.30 -19.52
C GLU A 399 6.06 -5.31 -21.05
N PHE A 400 7.23 -4.98 -21.61
CA PHE A 400 7.43 -4.80 -23.04
C PHE A 400 7.99 -6.07 -23.71
N ASN A 401 8.87 -6.79 -23.01
CA ASN A 401 9.44 -8.05 -23.46
C ASN A 401 9.17 -9.12 -22.40
N GLU A 402 8.49 -10.21 -22.77
CA GLU A 402 8.24 -11.32 -21.86
C GLU A 402 9.59 -11.95 -21.44
N VAL A 403 9.86 -11.99 -20.13
CA VAL A 403 11.02 -12.71 -19.58
C VAL A 403 10.87 -14.21 -19.90
N GLU A 404 11.96 -14.98 -19.85
CA GLU A 404 11.90 -16.42 -20.04
C GLU A 404 10.75 -17.06 -19.22
N LYS A 405 9.94 -17.89 -19.87
CA LYS A 405 8.67 -18.39 -19.31
C LYS A 405 8.79 -19.04 -17.94
N GLN A 406 9.85 -19.82 -17.70
CA GLN A 406 10.03 -20.50 -16.41
C GLN A 406 10.26 -19.49 -15.28
N ILE A 407 11.19 -18.55 -15.46
CA ILE A 407 11.48 -17.52 -14.46
C ILE A 407 10.31 -16.53 -14.31
N GLY A 408 9.64 -16.18 -15.40
CA GLY A 408 8.43 -15.36 -15.38
C GLY A 408 7.30 -15.98 -14.56
N ASN A 409 7.08 -17.29 -14.69
CA ASN A 409 6.11 -18.03 -13.87
C ASN A 409 6.47 -17.99 -12.37
N VAL A 410 7.75 -18.13 -12.02
CA VAL A 410 8.21 -18.04 -10.62
C VAL A 410 7.99 -16.64 -10.07
N ILE A 411 8.35 -15.60 -10.82
CA ILE A 411 8.15 -14.19 -10.45
C ILE A 411 6.66 -13.92 -10.19
N ASN A 412 5.78 -14.36 -11.09
CA ASN A 412 4.33 -14.21 -10.95
C ASN A 412 3.81 -14.96 -9.72
N TRP A 413 4.19 -16.22 -9.54
CA TRP A 413 3.77 -17.02 -8.39
C TRP A 413 4.21 -16.42 -7.05
N THR A 414 5.44 -15.93 -6.94
CA THR A 414 5.93 -15.26 -5.72
C THR A 414 5.17 -13.96 -5.47
N ARG A 415 4.94 -13.14 -6.50
CA ARG A 415 4.16 -11.89 -6.39
C ARG A 415 2.72 -12.15 -5.95
N ASP A 416 2.07 -13.16 -6.52
CA ASP A 416 0.70 -13.54 -6.16
C ASP A 416 0.64 -14.03 -4.71
N SER A 417 1.60 -14.87 -4.30
CA SER A 417 1.69 -15.35 -2.91
C SER A 417 1.90 -14.21 -1.91
N ILE A 418 2.77 -13.26 -2.22
CA ILE A 418 2.99 -12.05 -1.40
C ILE A 418 1.71 -11.19 -1.35
N THR A 419 1.00 -11.08 -2.47
CA THR A 419 -0.27 -10.35 -2.55
C THR A 419 -1.34 -10.98 -1.66
N GLU A 420 -1.45 -12.30 -1.62
CA GLU A 420 -2.36 -13.01 -0.70
C GLU A 420 -2.04 -12.69 0.76
N VAL A 421 -0.76 -12.79 1.14
CA VAL A 421 -0.30 -12.49 2.52
C VAL A 421 -0.65 -11.05 2.91
N TRP A 422 -0.37 -10.07 2.06
CA TRP A 422 -0.68 -8.68 2.36
C TRP A 422 -2.19 -8.39 2.37
N SER A 423 -2.96 -9.00 1.47
CA SER A 423 -4.41 -8.85 1.43
C SER A 423 -5.06 -9.41 2.71
N TYR A 424 -4.60 -10.57 3.18
CA TYR A 424 -5.05 -11.15 4.45
C TYR A 424 -4.67 -10.26 5.63
N ASN A 425 -3.39 -9.85 5.70
CA ASN A 425 -2.90 -9.01 6.79
C ASN A 425 -3.65 -7.68 6.85
N ALA A 426 -3.94 -7.05 5.71
CA ALA A 426 -4.66 -5.79 5.64
C ALA A 426 -6.10 -5.93 6.15
N GLU A 427 -6.83 -6.95 5.70
CA GLU A 427 -8.21 -7.20 6.12
C GLU A 427 -8.32 -7.54 7.60
N LEU A 428 -7.44 -8.43 8.10
CA LEU A 428 -7.39 -8.79 9.51
C LEU A 428 -7.04 -7.58 10.39
N LEU A 429 -6.05 -6.80 9.98
CA LEU A 429 -5.60 -5.60 10.70
C LEU A 429 -6.72 -4.57 10.82
N VAL A 430 -7.41 -4.26 9.71
CA VAL A 430 -8.51 -3.30 9.72
C VAL A 430 -9.67 -3.81 10.58
N ALA A 431 -10.05 -5.08 10.46
CA ALA A 431 -11.11 -5.66 11.29
C ALA A 431 -10.77 -5.62 12.79
N MET A 432 -9.54 -5.92 13.16
CA MET A 432 -9.04 -5.88 14.54
C MET A 432 -9.02 -4.47 15.11
N GLU A 433 -8.50 -3.51 14.33
CA GLU A 433 -8.42 -2.12 14.76
C GLU A 433 -9.82 -1.48 14.86
N ASN A 434 -10.75 -1.84 13.97
CA ASN A 434 -12.15 -1.41 14.05
C ASN A 434 -12.82 -1.93 15.32
N GLN A 435 -12.67 -3.22 15.62
CA GLN A 435 -13.18 -3.83 16.85
C GLN A 435 -12.66 -3.09 18.08
N HIS A 436 -11.33 -2.94 18.16
CA HIS A 436 -10.71 -2.25 19.28
C HIS A 436 -11.14 -0.78 19.37
N THR A 437 -11.36 -0.08 18.25
CA THR A 437 -11.78 1.33 18.27
C THR A 437 -13.18 1.48 18.85
N ILE A 438 -14.11 0.59 18.48
CA ILE A 438 -15.46 0.56 19.03
C ILE A 438 -15.42 0.24 20.53
N ASP A 439 -14.68 -0.81 20.92
CA ASP A 439 -14.54 -1.26 22.30
C ASP A 439 -13.86 -0.19 23.19
N LEU A 440 -12.87 0.52 22.65
CA LEU A 440 -12.21 1.65 23.33
C LEU A 440 -13.21 2.77 23.60
N ALA A 441 -14.00 3.15 22.59
CA ALA A 441 -14.95 4.24 22.73
C ALA A 441 -16.08 3.91 23.72
N ASP A 442 -16.54 2.66 23.73
CA ASP A 442 -17.51 2.14 24.70
C ASP A 442 -16.91 2.17 26.12
N SER A 443 -15.64 1.76 26.27
CA SER A 443 -14.93 1.80 27.55
C SER A 443 -14.75 3.22 28.10
N GLU A 444 -14.47 4.23 27.27
CA GLU A 444 -14.36 5.62 27.74
C GLU A 444 -15.73 6.18 28.19
N MET A 445 -16.83 5.75 27.57
CA MET A 445 -18.19 6.10 28.00
C MET A 445 -18.52 5.49 29.37
N ASP A 446 -18.20 4.20 29.55
CA ASP A 446 -18.40 3.50 30.82
C ASP A 446 -17.56 4.11 31.95
N LYS A 447 -16.28 4.43 31.69
CA LYS A 447 -15.42 5.14 32.66
C LYS A 447 -16.00 6.48 33.08
N LEU A 448 -16.59 7.22 32.14
CA LEU A 448 -17.25 8.51 32.42
C LEU A 448 -18.49 8.30 33.31
N TYR A 449 -19.32 7.31 33.01
CA TYR A 449 -20.50 6.94 33.79
C TYR A 449 -20.12 6.52 35.22
N GLU A 450 -19.19 5.58 35.38
CA GLU A 450 -18.70 5.10 36.68
C GLU A 450 -18.01 6.19 37.50
N ARG A 451 -17.34 7.16 36.84
CA ARG A 451 -16.80 8.34 37.51
C ARG A 451 -17.91 9.15 38.18
N VAL A 452 -18.99 9.45 37.46
CA VAL A 452 -20.12 10.23 37.99
C VAL A 452 -20.85 9.47 39.08
N LYS A 453 -21.09 8.17 38.90
CA LYS A 453 -21.66 7.30 39.94
C LYS A 453 -20.90 7.38 41.26
N ARG A 454 -19.57 7.25 41.20
CA ARG A 454 -18.69 7.33 42.38
C ARG A 454 -18.66 8.73 43.00
N GLN A 455 -18.86 9.76 42.19
CA GLN A 455 -18.90 11.15 42.63
C GLN A 455 -20.21 11.48 43.37
N LEU A 456 -21.35 10.99 42.87
CA LEU A 456 -22.67 11.19 43.46
C LEU A 456 -22.91 10.34 44.72
N ARG A 457 -22.31 9.15 44.81
CA ARG A 457 -22.48 8.21 45.94
C ARG A 457 -23.96 7.94 46.22
N GLU A 458 -24.40 8.17 47.47
CA GLU A 458 -25.77 7.90 47.93
C GLU A 458 -26.75 9.03 47.60
N ASN A 459 -26.28 10.09 46.92
CA ASN A 459 -27.09 11.27 46.65
C ASN A 459 -27.95 11.13 45.39
N ALA A 460 -27.76 10.06 44.63
CA ALA A 460 -28.50 9.76 43.43
C ALA A 460 -28.69 8.24 43.26
N GLU A 461 -29.65 7.84 42.42
CA GLU A 461 -29.85 6.46 41.98
C GLU A 461 -29.78 6.33 40.46
N GLU A 462 -29.38 5.16 40.00
CA GLU A 462 -29.32 4.82 38.57
C GLU A 462 -30.72 4.45 38.08
N ASP A 463 -31.17 5.09 37.01
CA ASP A 463 -32.48 4.81 36.40
C ASP A 463 -32.44 3.63 35.42
N GLY A 464 -31.24 3.12 35.11
CA GLY A 464 -30.99 2.03 34.16
C GLY A 464 -30.93 2.47 32.69
N THR A 465 -31.05 3.76 32.37
CA THR A 465 -30.99 4.32 31.00
C THR A 465 -29.72 5.16 30.75
N GLY A 466 -28.82 5.19 31.72
CA GLY A 466 -27.62 6.02 31.71
C GLY A 466 -27.78 7.38 32.38
N CYS A 467 -28.85 7.54 33.18
CA CYS A 467 -29.09 8.72 33.98
C CYS A 467 -29.02 8.43 35.48
N PHE A 468 -28.73 9.50 36.23
CA PHE A 468 -28.78 9.52 37.68
C PHE A 468 -29.91 10.43 38.12
N GLU A 469 -30.88 9.88 38.85
CA GLU A 469 -31.92 10.63 39.55
C GLU A 469 -31.32 11.21 40.84
N ILE A 470 -31.23 12.53 40.93
CA ILE A 470 -30.61 13.23 42.07
C ILE A 470 -31.68 13.53 43.12
N PHE A 471 -31.49 13.02 44.33
CA PHE A 471 -32.49 13.13 45.41
C PHE A 471 -32.44 14.45 46.19
N HIS A 472 -31.72 15.45 45.70
CA HIS A 472 -31.69 16.79 46.27
C HIS A 472 -31.81 17.84 45.16
N LYS A 473 -32.16 19.08 45.51
CA LYS A 473 -32.19 20.14 44.49
C LYS A 473 -30.79 20.42 43.97
N CYS A 474 -30.61 20.40 42.66
CA CYS A 474 -29.35 20.60 41.97
C CYS A 474 -29.52 21.63 40.84
N ASP A 475 -29.24 22.89 41.19
CA ASP A 475 -29.17 24.02 40.25
C ASP A 475 -28.03 23.86 39.23
N ASP A 476 -27.92 24.79 38.29
CA ASP A 476 -26.93 24.73 37.20
C ASP A 476 -25.49 24.75 37.72
N ASP A 477 -25.23 25.44 38.84
CA ASP A 477 -23.93 25.46 39.51
C ASP A 477 -23.61 24.10 40.16
N CYS A 478 -24.59 23.47 40.80
CA CYS A 478 -24.50 22.09 41.28
C CYS A 478 -24.20 21.13 40.11
N MET A 479 -24.94 21.23 38.99
CA MET A 479 -24.70 20.41 37.79
C MET A 479 -23.31 20.65 37.21
N ALA A 480 -22.83 21.90 37.19
CA ALA A 480 -21.48 22.25 36.77
C ALA A 480 -20.41 21.62 37.67
N SER A 481 -20.65 21.58 38.99
CA SER A 481 -19.75 20.93 39.96
C SER A 481 -19.65 19.42 39.75
N ILE A 482 -20.71 18.77 39.27
CA ILE A 482 -20.66 17.36 38.89
C ILE A 482 -19.77 17.21 37.65
N ARG A 483 -20.03 18.00 36.59
CA ARG A 483 -19.29 17.94 35.32
C ARG A 483 -17.78 18.16 35.47
N ASN A 484 -17.38 19.15 36.25
CA ASN A 484 -15.96 19.52 36.44
C ASN A 484 -15.26 18.72 37.56
N ASN A 485 -15.93 17.72 38.13
CA ASN A 485 -15.41 16.86 39.20
C ASN A 485 -15.12 17.58 40.53
N THR A 486 -15.86 18.65 40.88
CA THR A 486 -15.73 19.37 42.16
C THR A 486 -16.92 19.21 43.10
N TYR A 487 -17.92 18.40 42.74
CA TYR A 487 -19.07 18.08 43.60
C TYR A 487 -18.63 17.37 44.89
N ASP A 488 -19.07 17.90 46.04
CA ASP A 488 -18.88 17.26 47.34
C ASP A 488 -20.20 16.61 47.81
N HIS A 489 -20.21 15.28 47.78
CA HIS A 489 -21.37 14.49 48.20
C HIS A 489 -21.79 14.74 49.66
N ARG A 490 -20.88 15.19 50.54
CA ARG A 490 -21.20 15.40 51.96
C ARG A 490 -22.15 16.58 52.16
N LYS A 491 -22.07 17.58 51.28
CA LYS A 491 -22.88 18.81 51.35
C LYS A 491 -24.38 18.52 51.23
N TYR A 492 -24.75 17.55 50.40
CA TYR A 492 -26.15 17.26 50.07
C TYR A 492 -26.66 15.94 50.66
N ARG A 493 -25.83 15.23 51.44
CA ARG A 493 -26.12 13.88 51.92
C ARG A 493 -27.40 13.80 52.76
N GLU A 494 -27.60 14.75 53.68
CA GLU A 494 -28.78 14.72 54.56
C GLU A 494 -30.07 14.96 53.77
N GLU A 495 -30.08 15.94 52.86
CA GLU A 495 -31.21 16.25 51.99
C GLU A 495 -31.54 15.07 51.07
N ALA A 496 -30.53 14.51 50.41
CA ALA A 496 -30.70 13.38 49.51
C ALA A 496 -31.20 12.12 50.22
N MET A 497 -30.66 11.81 51.41
CA MET A 497 -31.12 10.65 52.20
C MET A 497 -32.57 10.83 52.69
N GLN A 498 -32.98 12.04 53.06
CA GLN A 498 -34.37 12.31 53.45
C GLN A 498 -35.34 12.14 52.28
N SER A 499 -35.00 12.66 51.09
CA SER A 499 -35.81 12.48 49.88
C SER A 499 -35.91 11.01 49.48
N ARG A 500 -34.82 10.25 49.59
CA ARG A 500 -34.82 8.81 49.30
C ARG A 500 -35.80 8.05 50.21
N ILE A 501 -35.81 8.36 51.51
CA ILE A 501 -36.77 7.78 52.48
C ILE A 501 -38.22 8.25 52.21
N GLN A 502 -38.42 9.45 51.69
CA GLN A 502 -39.74 9.98 51.32
C GLN A 502 -40.29 9.44 49.99
N ILE A 503 -39.42 8.92 49.11
CA ILE A 503 -39.78 8.25 47.86
C ILE A 503 -40.04 6.75 48.08
N ASP A 504 -39.38 6.14 49.08
CA ASP A 504 -39.60 4.75 49.50
C ASP A 504 -40.90 4.39 50.27
N PRO A 505 -41.84 5.29 50.67
CA PRO A 505 -43.13 4.86 51.19
C PRO A 505 -44.05 4.56 49.99
N VAL A 506 -43.71 3.55 49.21
CA VAL A 506 -44.67 2.91 48.32
C VAL A 506 -45.73 2.26 49.23
N LYS A 507 -46.82 2.98 49.45
CA LYS A 507 -48.09 2.37 49.86
C LYS A 507 -48.43 1.35 48.78
N LEU A 508 -48.24 0.07 49.06
CA LEU A 508 -48.87 -1.01 48.30
C LEU A 508 -50.35 -0.64 48.14
N SER A 509 -50.79 -0.43 46.90
CA SER A 509 -52.21 -0.24 46.60
C SER A 509 -52.99 -1.41 47.19
N SER A 510 -54.06 -1.07 47.89
CA SER A 510 -55.00 -1.90 48.65
C SER A 510 -55.74 -2.98 47.83
N GLY A 511 -55.11 -3.64 46.87
CA GLY A 511 -55.67 -4.75 46.07
C GLY A 511 -55.17 -6.13 46.48
N TYR A 512 -54.07 -6.22 47.25
CA TYR A 512 -53.43 -7.51 47.56
C TYR A 512 -53.99 -8.20 48.82
N LYS A 513 -54.70 -7.47 49.70
CA LYS A 513 -55.34 -8.05 50.89
C LYS A 513 -56.54 -8.93 50.54
N ASP A 514 -57.33 -8.56 49.53
CA ASP A 514 -58.48 -9.36 49.11
C ASP A 514 -58.03 -10.67 48.44
N VAL A 515 -56.99 -10.64 47.61
CA VAL A 515 -56.45 -11.84 46.96
C VAL A 515 -55.92 -12.86 47.98
N ILE A 516 -55.20 -12.41 49.01
CA ILE A 516 -54.68 -13.30 50.07
C ILE A 516 -55.82 -13.88 50.92
N LEU A 517 -56.89 -13.10 51.20
CA LEU A 517 -58.08 -13.60 51.90
C LEU A 517 -58.85 -14.65 51.09
N TRP A 518 -58.96 -14.49 49.77
CA TRP A 518 -59.58 -15.47 48.88
C TRP A 518 -58.76 -16.76 48.74
N PHE A 519 -57.42 -16.67 48.67
CA PHE A 519 -56.55 -17.85 48.67
C PHE A 519 -56.56 -18.58 50.02
N SER A 520 -56.61 -17.83 51.14
CA SER A 520 -56.78 -18.39 52.49
C SER A 520 -58.11 -19.14 52.65
N PHE A 521 -59.22 -18.55 52.17
CA PHE A 521 -60.55 -19.16 52.24
C PHE A 521 -60.64 -20.42 51.36
N GLY A 522 -60.09 -20.35 50.14
CA GLY A 522 -60.02 -21.49 49.22
C GLY A 522 -59.21 -22.67 49.77
N ALA A 523 -58.04 -22.41 50.36
CA ALA A 523 -57.21 -23.44 50.96
C ALA A 523 -57.88 -24.13 52.17
N SER A 524 -58.60 -23.37 53.00
CA SER A 524 -59.38 -23.96 54.12
C SER A 524 -60.56 -24.81 53.66
N CYS A 525 -61.26 -24.43 52.59
CA CYS A 525 -62.35 -25.24 52.03
C CYS A 525 -61.85 -26.54 51.38
N PHE A 526 -60.68 -26.52 50.73
CA PHE A 526 -60.07 -27.72 50.16
C PHE A 526 -59.61 -28.72 51.23
N ILE A 527 -59.07 -28.25 52.35
CA ILE A 527 -58.69 -29.12 53.48
C ILE A 527 -59.92 -29.74 54.14
N LEU A 528 -61.01 -28.98 54.32
CA LEU A 528 -62.28 -29.50 54.83
C LEU A 528 -62.91 -30.56 53.91
N LEU A 529 -62.89 -30.34 52.59
CA LEU A 529 -63.37 -31.33 51.61
C LEU A 529 -62.51 -32.59 51.58
N ALA A 530 -61.18 -32.48 51.73
CA ALA A 530 -60.29 -33.63 51.80
C ALA A 530 -60.50 -34.47 53.07
N ILE A 531 -60.80 -33.84 54.21
CA ILE A 531 -61.12 -34.54 55.47
C ILE A 531 -62.48 -35.23 55.37
N VAL A 532 -63.49 -34.58 54.78
CA VAL A 532 -64.83 -35.16 54.61
C VAL A 532 -64.81 -36.32 53.61
N MET A 533 -64.06 -36.23 52.51
CA MET A 533 -63.91 -37.34 51.56
C MET A 533 -63.02 -38.47 52.08
N GLY A 534 -62.05 -38.17 52.97
CA GLY A 534 -61.23 -39.19 53.64
C GLY A 534 -62.00 -40.02 54.68
N LEU A 535 -63.07 -39.46 55.27
CA LEU A 535 -63.94 -40.15 56.24
C LEU A 535 -65.05 -41.00 55.58
N VAL A 536 -65.26 -40.89 54.26
CA VAL A 536 -66.24 -41.71 53.52
C VAL A 536 -65.62 -43.00 52.96
N PHE A 537 -64.30 -43.15 53.03
CA PHE A 537 -63.57 -44.33 52.54
C PHE A 537 -62.75 -45.07 53.62
N ILE A 538 -63.17 -44.97 54.89
CA ILE A 538 -62.78 -45.90 55.97
C ILE A 538 -64.01 -46.62 56.49
#